data_AF-A0AAW0XNU6-F1
#
_entry.id   AF-A0AAW0XNU6-F1
#
_cell.length_a   1.000
_cell.length_b   1.000
_cell.length_c   1.000
_cell.angle_alpha   90.00
_cell.angle_beta   90.00
_cell.angle_gamma   90.00
#
_symmetry.space_group_name_H-M   'P 1'
#
loop_
_entity.id
_entity.type
_entity.pdbx_description
1 polymer ?
#
loop_
_entity_poly.entity_id
_entity_poly.type
_entity_poly.pdbx_seq_one_letter_code
_entity_poly.pdbx_strand_id
1 'polypeptide(L)'
;MSGLRRLRVTELHPNLLCILCGGYYVDATTIVECLHSFCKTCIVRYLESSKFCPICDVQVHKTKPLLSIRLDKTLQDIVYKLVPGLYQRLDTQDADDRSEHSQLCPHTGCCHGT
;
A
#
# COMPACT_ATOMS: atom_id res chain seq x y z
N MET A 1 13.55 31.49 14.61
CA MET A 1 13.59 30.63 13.41
C MET A 1 13.87 29.22 13.88
N SER A 2 12.85 28.36 13.92
CA SER A 2 13.01 26.97 14.36
C SER A 2 13.89 26.24 13.35
N GLY A 3 15.06 25.76 13.77
CA GLY A 3 16.02 25.09 12.90
C GLY A 3 15.45 23.83 12.24
N LEU A 4 16.08 23.42 11.13
CA LEU A 4 15.73 22.19 10.41
C LEU A 4 15.89 20.98 11.34
N ARG A 5 14.79 20.37 11.79
CA ARG A 5 14.82 19.19 12.65
C ARG A 5 15.04 17.95 11.79
N ARG A 6 16.10 17.18 12.08
CA ARG A 6 16.32 15.86 11.50
C ARG A 6 15.39 14.86 12.18
N LEU A 7 14.49 14.26 11.41
CA LEU A 7 13.59 13.19 11.87
C LEU A 7 14.14 11.85 11.40
N ARG A 8 14.04 10.81 12.24
CA ARG A 8 14.32 9.44 11.81
C ARG A 8 13.10 8.92 11.05
N VAL A 9 13.32 8.19 9.96
CA VAL A 9 12.25 7.57 9.17
C VAL A 9 11.36 6.66 10.04
N THR A 10 11.94 6.03 11.06
CA THR A 10 11.22 5.22 12.05
C THR A 10 10.11 5.97 12.78
N GLU A 11 10.25 7.27 12.98
CA GLU A 11 9.23 8.11 13.61
C GLU A 11 8.05 8.40 12.67
N LEU A 12 8.22 8.14 11.37
CA LEU A 12 7.21 8.33 10.33
C LEU A 12 6.50 7.02 9.93
N HIS A 13 7.01 5.86 10.35
CA HIS A 13 6.48 4.54 9.98
C HIS A 13 4.95 4.42 10.09
N PRO A 14 4.26 4.88 11.17
CA PRO A 14 2.81 4.74 11.26
C PRO A 14 2.03 5.40 10.12
N ASN A 15 2.64 6.39 9.44
CA ASN A 15 2.03 7.14 8.34
C ASN A 15 2.41 6.59 6.95
N LEU A 16 3.35 5.65 6.87
CA LEU A 16 3.92 5.15 5.61
C LEU A 16 3.64 3.66 5.38
N LEU A 17 3.06 2.97 6.37
CA LEU A 17 2.80 1.53 6.33
C LEU A 17 1.33 1.23 6.07
N CYS A 18 1.10 0.23 5.23
CA CYS A 18 -0.21 -0.35 4.97
C CYS A 18 -0.57 -1.35 6.07
N ILE A 19 -1.72 -1.13 6.73
CA ILE A 19 -2.15 -2.03 7.82
C ILE A 19 -2.53 -3.44 7.37
N LEU A 20 -2.87 -3.63 6.08
CA LEU A 20 -3.32 -4.92 5.55
C LEU A 20 -2.14 -5.88 5.32
N CYS A 21 -0.93 -5.37 5.05
CA CYS A 21 0.25 -6.20 4.81
C CYS A 21 1.41 -5.92 5.77
N GLY A 22 1.34 -4.86 6.57
CA GLY A 22 2.40 -4.42 7.48
C GLY A 22 3.64 -3.80 6.79
N GLY A 23 3.66 -3.73 5.46
CA GLY A 23 4.74 -3.13 4.66
C GLY A 23 4.48 -1.68 4.27
N TYR A 24 5.45 -1.03 3.62
CA TYR A 24 5.26 0.31 3.06
C TYR A 24 4.21 0.33 1.95
N TYR A 25 3.57 1.47 1.74
CA TYR A 25 2.63 1.62 0.63
C TYR A 25 3.32 1.40 -0.73
N VAL A 26 2.72 0.52 -1.53
CA VAL A 26 3.02 0.30 -2.95
C VAL A 26 1.73 0.52 -3.72
N ASP A 27 1.77 1.42 -4.71
CA ASP A 27 0.59 1.98 -5.34
C ASP A 27 -0.47 2.43 -4.31
N ALA A 28 -0.09 3.37 -3.44
CA ALA A 28 -0.94 3.92 -2.40
C ALA A 28 -2.33 4.25 -2.97
N THR A 29 -3.34 3.70 -2.34
CA THR A 29 -4.73 3.76 -2.78
C THR A 29 -5.60 4.16 -1.60
N THR A 30 -6.29 5.28 -1.76
CA THR A 30 -7.05 5.93 -0.70
C THR A 30 -8.55 5.75 -0.94
N ILE A 31 -9.28 5.39 0.12
CA ILE A 31 -10.74 5.37 0.13
C ILE A 31 -11.25 6.81 0.20
N VAL A 32 -12.08 7.23 -0.76
CA VAL A 32 -12.54 8.62 -0.88
C VAL A 32 -13.39 9.05 0.32
N GLU A 33 -14.25 8.17 0.83
CA GLU A 33 -15.22 8.50 1.88
C GLU A 33 -14.58 8.78 3.25
N CYS A 34 -13.41 8.19 3.54
CA CYS A 34 -12.80 8.27 4.87
C CYS A 34 -11.29 8.58 4.87
N LEU A 35 -10.69 8.76 3.68
CA LEU A 35 -9.28 9.11 3.48
C LEU A 35 -8.26 8.14 4.08
N HIS A 36 -8.66 6.91 4.38
CA HIS A 36 -7.73 5.85 4.76
C HIS A 36 -7.06 5.24 3.53
N SER A 37 -5.75 5.02 3.64
CA SER A 37 -4.89 4.56 2.54
C SER A 37 -4.35 3.16 2.77
N PHE A 38 -4.13 2.44 1.67
CA PHE A 38 -3.68 1.05 1.62
C PHE A 38 -2.84 0.82 0.36
N CYS A 39 -2.14 -0.31 0.22
CA CYS A 39 -1.60 -0.70 -1.08
C CYS A 39 -2.74 -1.06 -2.04
N LYS A 40 -2.61 -0.76 -3.33
CA LYS A 40 -3.62 -1.07 -4.37
C LYS A 40 -4.06 -2.52 -4.34
N THR A 41 -3.10 -3.45 -4.40
CA THR A 41 -3.38 -4.90 -4.42
C THR A 41 -4.06 -5.36 -3.12
N CYS A 42 -3.69 -4.78 -1.99
CA CYS A 42 -4.25 -5.12 -0.68
C CYS A 42 -5.72 -4.70 -0.58
N ILE A 43 -6.03 -3.44 -0.89
CA ILE A 43 -7.40 -2.93 -0.75
C ILE A 43 -8.35 -3.50 -1.81
N VAL A 44 -7.87 -3.71 -3.04
CA VAL A 44 -8.68 -4.35 -4.09
C VAL A 44 -9.09 -5.76 -3.66
N ARG A 45 -8.14 -6.59 -3.21
CA ARG A 45 -8.43 -7.95 -2.72
C ARG A 45 -9.37 -7.94 -1.52
N TYR A 46 -9.15 -7.05 -0.56
CA TYR A 46 -10.02 -6.95 0.62
C TYR A 46 -11.47 -6.63 0.23
N LEU A 47 -11.66 -5.68 -0.69
CA LEU A 47 -12.99 -5.23 -1.14
C LEU A 47 -13.72 -6.22 -2.05
N GLU A 48 -13.12 -7.35 -2.42
CA GLU A 48 -13.82 -8.48 -3.05
C GLU A 48 -14.80 -9.14 -2.07
N SER A 49 -14.47 -9.15 -0.78
CA SER A 49 -15.25 -9.77 0.30
C SER A 49 -15.96 -8.80 1.23
N SER A 50 -15.63 -7.50 1.19
CA SER A 50 -16.14 -6.49 2.10
C SER A 50 -16.46 -5.17 1.39
N LYS A 51 -17.35 -4.38 1.99
CA LYS A 51 -17.72 -3.03 1.51
C LYS A 51 -17.41 -1.93 2.53
N PHE A 52 -16.69 -2.26 3.60
CA PHE A 52 -16.41 -1.37 4.72
C PHE A 52 -14.91 -1.14 4.85
N CYS A 53 -14.52 0.05 5.31
CA CYS A 53 -13.11 0.37 5.51
C CYS A 53 -12.47 -0.55 6.55
N PRO A 54 -11.29 -1.16 6.28
CA PRO A 54 -10.59 -2.01 7.25
C PRO A 54 -10.18 -1.32 8.56
N ILE A 55 -10.13 0.02 8.58
CA ILE A 55 -9.66 0.80 9.75
C ILE A 55 -10.84 1.34 10.57
N CYS A 56 -11.82 1.96 9.91
CA CYS A 56 -12.87 2.73 10.59
C CYS A 56 -14.29 2.22 10.35
N ASP A 57 -14.44 1.10 9.62
CA ASP A 57 -15.72 0.45 9.33
C ASP A 57 -16.77 1.33 8.62
N VAL A 58 -16.37 2.48 8.07
CA VAL A 58 -17.22 3.29 7.20
C VAL A 58 -17.49 2.54 5.90
N GLN A 59 -18.75 2.53 5.44
CA GLN A 59 -19.11 1.94 4.16
C GLN A 59 -18.45 2.69 3.00
N VAL A 60 -17.63 1.98 2.22
CA VAL A 60 -16.86 2.53 1.09
C VAL A 60 -17.77 2.91 -0.08
N HIS A 61 -18.74 2.03 -0.40
CA HIS A 61 -19.74 2.27 -1.42
C HIS A 61 -20.91 1.29 -1.24
N LYS A 62 -22.14 1.68 -1.59
CA LYS A 62 -23.36 0.86 -1.44
C LYS A 62 -23.27 -0.49 -2.16
N THR A 63 -22.86 -0.47 -3.44
CA THR A 63 -22.84 -1.66 -4.31
C THR A 63 -21.45 -2.05 -4.82
N LYS A 64 -20.66 -1.09 -5.31
CA LYS A 64 -19.36 -1.31 -5.97
C LYS A 64 -18.21 -0.55 -5.27
N PRO A 65 -17.58 -1.11 -4.23
CA PRO A 65 -16.52 -0.45 -3.45
C PRO A 65 -15.35 0.07 -4.28
N LEU A 66 -14.98 -0.62 -5.36
CA LEU A 66 -13.88 -0.22 -6.25
C LEU A 66 -14.11 1.14 -6.93
N LEU A 67 -15.35 1.64 -7.00
CA LEU A 67 -15.65 2.96 -7.55
C LEU A 67 -15.30 4.11 -6.59
N SER A 68 -15.08 3.82 -5.30
CA SER A 68 -14.79 4.81 -4.25
C SER A 68 -13.35 4.74 -3.72
N ILE A 69 -12.43 4.12 -4.48
CA ILE A 69 -10.99 4.14 -4.18
C ILE A 69 -10.21 4.83 -5.29
N ARG A 70 -9.14 5.56 -4.94
CA ARG A 70 -8.32 6.31 -5.90
C ARG A 70 -6.84 6.11 -5.61
N LEU A 71 -6.02 6.06 -6.66
CA LEU A 71 -4.58 6.11 -6.51
C LEU A 71 -4.17 7.45 -5.92
N ASP A 72 -3.40 7.41 -4.84
CA ASP A 72 -2.88 8.55 -4.13
C ASP A 72 -1.41 8.75 -4.50
N LYS A 73 -1.21 9.38 -5.66
CA LYS A 73 0.14 9.63 -6.19
C LYS A 73 0.98 10.49 -5.25
N THR A 74 0.34 11.43 -4.55
CA THR A 74 1.04 12.31 -3.61
C THR A 74 1.54 11.53 -2.40
N LEU A 75 0.70 10.68 -1.80
CA LEU A 75 1.15 9.82 -0.71
C LEU A 75 2.24 8.85 -1.18
N GLN A 76 2.10 8.27 -2.36
CA GLN A 76 3.11 7.37 -2.92
C GLN A 76 4.46 8.08 -3.12
N ASP A 77 4.45 9.29 -3.67
CA ASP A 77 5.65 10.12 -3.84
C ASP A 77 6.30 10.45 -2.50
N ILE A 78 5.51 10.73 -1.47
CA ILE A 78 5.99 10.99 -0.10
C ILE A 78 6.70 9.74 0.43
N VAL A 79 6.10 8.57 0.30
CA VAL A 79 6.69 7.29 0.75
C VAL A 79 8.02 7.04 0.03
N TYR A 80 8.09 7.20 -1.28
CA TYR A 80 9.32 6.99 -2.05
C TYR A 80 10.41 8.01 -1.77
N LYS A 81 10.05 9.27 -1.50
CA LYS A 81 11.03 10.32 -1.16
C LYS A 81 11.57 10.16 0.27
N LEU A 82 10.76 9.64 1.18
CA LEU A 82 11.12 9.52 2.60
C LEU A 82 11.81 8.21 2.97
N VAL A 83 11.61 7.13 2.21
CA VAL A 83 12.18 5.80 2.50
C VAL A 83 13.29 5.47 1.50
N PRO A 84 14.57 5.65 1.88
CA PRO A 84 15.69 5.34 0.99
C PRO A 84 15.70 3.88 0.57
N GLY A 85 16.06 3.59 -0.70
CA GLY A 85 16.17 2.22 -1.18
C GLY A 85 14.84 1.56 -1.55
N LEU A 86 13.69 2.13 -1.20
CA LEU A 86 12.39 1.47 -1.39
C LEU A 86 12.02 1.36 -2.87
N TYR A 87 12.08 2.48 -3.59
CA TYR A 87 11.75 2.52 -5.01
C TYR A 87 12.66 1.59 -5.83
N GLN A 88 13.99 1.62 -5.58
CA GLN A 88 14.92 0.75 -6.30
C GLN A 88 14.62 -0.74 -6.09
N ARG A 89 14.20 -1.15 -4.87
CA ARG A 89 13.84 -2.55 -4.60
C ARG A 89 12.58 -3.00 -5.35
N LEU A 90 11.60 -2.12 -5.48
CA LEU A 90 10.36 -2.41 -6.20
C LEU A 90 10.61 -2.48 -7.71
N ASP A 91 11.36 -1.52 -8.27
CA ASP A 91 11.75 -1.55 -9.69
C ASP A 91 12.56 -2.80 -10.06
N THR A 92 13.43 -3.29 -9.16
CA THR A 92 14.15 -4.55 -9.39
C THR A 92 13.23 -5.76 -9.34
N GLN A 93 12.22 -5.76 -8.45
CA GLN A 93 11.25 -6.85 -8.36
C GLN A 93 10.33 -6.88 -9.60
N ASP A 94 9.92 -5.73 -10.14
CA ASP A 94 9.13 -5.67 -11.38
C ASP A 94 9.95 -6.14 -12.61
N ALA A 95 11.26 -5.91 -12.61
CA ALA A 95 12.16 -6.42 -13.63
C ALA A 95 12.34 -7.95 -13.55
N ASP A 96 12.45 -8.49 -12.33
CA ASP A 96 12.56 -9.93 -12.08
C ASP A 96 11.23 -10.66 -12.38
N ASP A 97 10.08 -10.11 -11.98
CA ASP A 97 8.74 -10.65 -12.30
C ASP A 97 8.47 -10.68 -13.81
N ARG A 98 8.97 -9.69 -14.57
CA ARG A 98 8.87 -9.69 -16.05
C ARG A 98 9.70 -10.82 -16.69
N SER A 99 10.74 -11.31 -16.02
CA SER A 99 11.54 -12.44 -16.48
C SER A 99 10.94 -13.80 -16.08
N GLU A 100 10.20 -13.87 -14.98
CA GLU A 100 9.53 -15.09 -14.50
C GLU A 100 8.09 -15.29 -15.03
N HIS A 101 7.47 -14.28 -15.67
CA HIS A 101 6.12 -14.42 -16.26
C HIS A 101 6.04 -15.33 -17.50
N SER A 102 7.12 -16.02 -17.90
CA SER A 102 6.98 -17.03 -18.95
C SER A 102 6.43 -18.37 -18.45
N GLN A 103 6.50 -18.72 -17.16
CA GLN A 103 5.94 -19.97 -16.65
C GLN A 103 5.60 -19.86 -15.16
N LEU A 104 4.34 -20.19 -14.81
CA LEU A 104 3.83 -20.61 -13.49
C LEU A 104 3.38 -19.51 -12.49
N CYS A 105 2.06 -19.34 -12.38
CA CYS A 105 1.42 -19.16 -11.07
C CYS A 105 0.78 -20.49 -10.66
N PRO A 106 1.27 -21.11 -9.58
CA PRO A 106 0.36 -21.71 -8.61
C PRO A 106 0.72 -21.23 -7.21
N HIS A 107 -0.31 -20.86 -6.45
CA HIS A 107 -0.19 -20.47 -5.05
C HIS A 107 0.70 -21.42 -4.23
N THR A 108 1.78 -20.93 -3.65
CA THR A 108 2.38 -21.48 -2.42
C THR A 108 3.38 -20.50 -1.78
N GLY A 109 3.08 -20.09 -0.55
CA GLY A 109 4.10 -19.90 0.48
C GLY A 109 4.96 -18.63 0.41
N CYS A 110 4.47 -17.52 0.95
CA CYS A 110 5.38 -16.55 1.58
C CYS A 110 4.70 -15.69 2.66
N CYS A 111 4.18 -16.34 3.70
CA CYS A 111 4.14 -15.76 5.04
C CYS A 111 4.59 -16.87 6.01
N HIS A 112 5.86 -16.80 6.43
CA HIS A 112 6.43 -17.67 7.45
C HIS A 112 5.90 -17.28 8.84
N GLY A 113 5.53 -18.28 9.63
CA GLY A 113 5.80 -18.40 11.08
C GLY A 113 5.09 -17.45 12.05
N THR A 114 3.96 -17.88 12.61
CA THR A 114 3.89 -18.63 13.89
C THR A 114 2.54 -19.32 14.00
#